data_AF-A0A9P3GDW9-F1
#
_entry.id   AF-A0A9P3GDW9-F1
#
_cell.length_a   1.000
_cell.length_b   1.000
_cell.length_c   1.000
_cell.angle_alpha   90.00
_cell.angle_beta   90.00
_cell.angle_gamma   90.00
#
_symmetry.space_group_name_H-M   'P 1'
#
loop_
_entity.id
_entity.type
_entity.pdbx_description
1 polymer ?
#
loop_
_entity_poly.entity_id
_entity_poly.type
_entity_poly.pdbx_seq_one_letter_code
_entity_poly.pdbx_strand_id
1 'polypeptide(L)'
;MAGLDTLSDSVLAHICNKLGFDLVAHISFSQTSRRIRRLYEDDTLWQSACFKAGFGRPRRRLATGQAIQNLSWREVASLLVKHASKCEIKTCKAANACFAQQYCSMSRSSIYEPLTSPPAVELHPLYFYLHFSETAPDAPHIPSPDTLAILLTHLPTFPECKTSQYGPLCVHPNASCAFATFPPMQTISFQDMHGAPFLKVHNPDGCTILDVNRALCDLVPRDLEQMEAALAHYRELLFTSGKTLTQFAECISRDKGFLDDHEYPFLQELVAQA
;
A
#
# COMPACT_ATOMS: atom_id res chain seq x y z
N MET A 1 36.90 2.56 -26.71
CA MET A 1 35.52 2.71 -26.19
C MET A 1 35.60 3.36 -24.82
N ALA A 2 34.89 4.46 -24.61
CA ALA A 2 34.78 5.06 -23.28
C ALA A 2 33.88 4.18 -22.41
N GLY A 3 34.37 3.74 -21.25
CA GLY A 3 33.58 2.98 -20.28
C GLY A 3 32.67 3.89 -19.45
N LEU A 4 31.61 3.33 -18.84
CA LEU A 4 30.72 4.04 -17.90
C LEU A 4 31.50 4.76 -16.78
N ASP A 5 32.64 4.22 -16.39
CA ASP A 5 33.52 4.79 -15.36
C ASP A 5 34.17 6.12 -15.76
N THR A 6 34.10 6.53 -17.03
CA THR A 6 34.63 7.81 -17.54
C THR A 6 33.59 8.93 -17.62
N LEU A 7 32.31 8.61 -17.46
CA LEU A 7 31.24 9.62 -17.48
C LEU A 7 31.31 10.50 -16.23
N SER A 8 30.82 11.74 -16.28
CA SER A 8 30.66 12.56 -15.07
C SER A 8 29.46 12.09 -14.23
N ASP A 9 29.45 12.43 -12.93
CA ASP A 9 28.30 12.11 -12.07
C ASP A 9 27.01 12.80 -12.54
N SER A 10 27.11 13.96 -13.17
CA SER A 10 25.96 14.65 -13.78
C SER A 10 25.32 13.85 -14.92
N VAL A 11 26.13 13.18 -15.74
CA VAL A 11 25.62 12.31 -16.81
C VAL A 11 25.01 11.05 -16.22
N LEU A 12 25.64 10.45 -15.21
CA LEU A 12 25.09 9.28 -14.52
C LEU A 12 23.76 9.60 -13.83
N ALA A 13 23.64 10.75 -13.17
CA ALA A 13 22.38 11.23 -12.60
C ALA A 13 21.32 11.48 -13.67
N HIS A 14 21.70 12.00 -14.84
CA HIS A 14 20.79 12.14 -15.98
C HIS A 14 20.28 10.79 -16.47
N ILE A 15 21.16 9.79 -16.58
CA ILE A 15 20.77 8.41 -16.94
C ILE A 15 19.79 7.86 -15.90
N CYS A 16 20.08 7.98 -14.60
CA CYS A 16 19.15 7.56 -13.55
C CYS A 16 17.79 8.23 -13.68
N ASN A 17 17.74 9.53 -14.01
CA ASN A 17 16.48 10.24 -14.23
C ASN A 17 15.70 9.71 -15.44
N LYS A 18 16.40 9.24 -16.48
CA LYS A 18 15.81 8.64 -17.68
C LYS A 18 15.28 7.22 -17.48
N LEU A 19 15.76 6.50 -16.46
CA LEU A 19 15.17 5.21 -16.05
C LEU A 19 13.73 5.39 -15.53
N GLY A 20 13.39 6.60 -15.05
CA GLY A 20 12.02 6.98 -14.74
C GLY A 20 11.43 6.20 -13.57
N PHE A 21 10.45 5.36 -13.87
CA PHE A 21 9.69 4.55 -12.90
C PHE A 21 10.07 3.06 -12.92
N ASP A 22 11.02 2.67 -13.78
CA ASP A 22 11.42 1.27 -13.90
C ASP A 22 12.34 0.87 -12.73
N LEU A 23 11.73 0.43 -11.64
CA LEU A 23 12.45 -0.02 -10.44
C LEU A 23 13.39 -1.20 -10.73
N VAL A 24 13.08 -2.07 -11.70
CA VAL A 24 13.95 -3.19 -12.09
C VAL A 24 15.22 -2.66 -12.74
N ALA A 25 15.09 -1.67 -13.62
CA ALA A 25 16.22 -1.00 -14.25
C ALA A 25 17.08 -0.27 -13.22
N HIS A 26 16.48 0.44 -12.25
CA HIS A 26 17.21 1.08 -11.16
C HIS A 26 18.01 0.07 -10.31
N ILE A 27 17.40 -1.05 -9.91
CA ILE A 27 18.06 -2.13 -9.17
C ILE A 27 19.23 -2.70 -9.98
N SER A 28 18.99 -3.04 -11.24
CA SER A 28 20.02 -3.60 -12.12
C SER A 28 21.18 -2.62 -12.32
N PHE A 29 20.88 -1.35 -12.59
CA PHE A 29 21.87 -0.30 -12.81
C PHE A 29 22.74 -0.08 -11.57
N SER A 30 22.14 -0.04 -10.37
CA SER A 30 22.87 0.09 -9.09
C SER A 30 23.88 -1.03 -8.82
N GLN A 31 23.76 -2.17 -9.52
CA GLN A 31 24.62 -3.34 -9.35
C GLN A 31 25.72 -3.44 -10.41
N THR A 32 25.71 -2.61 -11.45
CA THR A 32 26.64 -2.70 -12.59
C THR A 32 28.08 -2.33 -12.23
N SER A 33 28.31 -1.34 -11.35
CA SER A 33 29.65 -0.96 -10.88
C SER A 33 29.65 -0.39 -9.46
N ARG A 34 30.82 -0.36 -8.82
CA ARG A 34 30.97 0.24 -7.47
C ARG A 34 30.66 1.73 -7.48
N ARG A 35 31.02 2.45 -8.56
CA ARG A 35 30.76 3.87 -8.70
C ARG A 35 29.27 4.16 -8.81
N ILE A 36 28.55 3.40 -9.63
CA ILE A 36 27.11 3.55 -9.76
C ILE A 36 26.43 3.18 -8.45
N ARG A 37 26.86 2.11 -7.77
CA ARG A 37 26.35 1.77 -6.43
C ARG A 37 26.45 2.93 -5.44
N ARG A 38 27.58 3.66 -5.43
CA ARG A 38 27.77 4.85 -4.56
C ARG A 38 26.78 5.97 -4.85
N LEU A 39 26.39 6.16 -6.11
CA LEU A 39 25.35 7.15 -6.44
C LEU A 39 23.99 6.81 -5.80
N TYR A 40 23.73 5.52 -5.58
CA TYR A 40 22.52 5.00 -4.93
C TYR A 40 22.69 4.78 -3.42
N GLU A 41 23.80 5.21 -2.81
CA GLU A 41 23.96 5.18 -1.35
C GLU A 41 23.08 6.24 -0.68
N ASP A 42 22.85 7.37 -1.36
CA ASP A 42 21.81 8.31 -0.97
C ASP A 42 20.43 7.78 -1.40
N ASP A 43 19.52 7.72 -0.44
CA ASP A 43 18.17 7.18 -0.61
C ASP A 43 17.29 8.11 -1.48
N THR A 44 17.73 9.32 -1.79
CA THR A 44 17.00 10.30 -2.63
C THR A 44 16.69 9.76 -4.03
N LEU A 45 17.61 9.03 -4.66
CA LEU A 45 17.37 8.41 -5.97
C LEU A 45 16.33 7.30 -5.88
N TRP A 46 16.41 6.46 -4.84
CA TRP A 46 15.41 5.40 -4.61
C TRP A 46 14.05 6.00 -4.32
N GLN A 47 13.99 7.06 -3.51
CA GLN A 47 12.78 7.79 -3.21
C GLN A 47 12.15 8.38 -4.47
N SER A 48 12.95 9.03 -5.32
CA SER A 48 12.45 9.56 -6.60
C SER A 48 11.96 8.46 -7.53
N ALA A 49 12.65 7.32 -7.59
CA ALA A 49 12.25 6.19 -8.43
C ALA A 49 10.93 5.57 -7.94
N CYS A 50 10.79 5.34 -6.63
CA CYS A 50 9.55 4.84 -6.02
C CYS A 50 8.39 5.81 -6.24
N PHE A 51 8.62 7.12 -6.02
CA PHE A 51 7.61 8.15 -6.25
C PHE A 51 7.12 8.17 -7.70
N LYS A 52 8.05 8.17 -8.68
CA LYS A 52 7.68 8.12 -10.12
C LYS A 52 6.95 6.84 -10.50
N ALA A 53 7.19 5.75 -9.78
CA ALA A 53 6.46 4.50 -9.90
C ALA A 53 5.13 4.48 -9.14
N GLY A 54 4.73 5.59 -8.48
CA GLY A 54 3.49 5.75 -7.74
C GLY A 54 3.48 5.15 -6.34
N PHE A 55 4.65 4.82 -5.79
CA PHE A 55 4.78 4.20 -4.48
C PHE A 55 5.31 5.17 -3.44
N GLY A 56 4.60 5.23 -2.31
CA GLY A 56 5.05 5.82 -1.06
C GLY A 56 5.69 4.79 -0.14
N ARG A 57 6.19 5.25 1.00
CA ARG A 57 6.69 4.40 2.08
C ARG A 57 5.67 4.41 3.22
N PRO A 58 4.96 3.29 3.47
CA PRO A 58 3.98 3.24 4.55
C PRO A 58 4.62 3.44 5.92
N ARG A 59 3.87 4.00 6.86
CA ARG A 59 4.33 4.19 8.23
C ARG A 59 4.16 2.90 9.02
N ARG A 60 5.23 2.55 9.76
CA ARG A 60 5.19 1.44 10.71
C ARG A 60 4.38 1.85 11.95
N ARG A 61 3.49 0.96 12.41
CA ARG A 61 2.84 1.09 13.71
C ARG A 61 3.85 0.78 14.80
N LEU A 62 3.93 1.64 15.80
CA LEU A 62 4.78 1.41 16.97
C LEU A 62 4.10 0.39 17.88
N ALA A 63 4.74 -0.75 18.10
CA ALA A 63 4.52 -1.48 19.35
C ALA A 63 5.14 -0.65 20.49
N THR A 64 4.41 -0.48 21.60
CA THR A 64 4.85 0.29 22.77
C THR A 64 6.30 -0.07 23.15
N GLY A 65 7.22 0.89 23.07
CA GLY A 65 8.60 0.75 23.50
C GLY A 65 9.65 0.35 22.44
N GLN A 66 9.27 0.17 21.16
CA GLN A 66 10.24 -0.14 20.10
C GLN A 66 10.71 1.10 19.32
N ALA A 67 11.99 1.13 18.93
CA ALA A 67 12.53 2.16 18.06
C ALA A 67 11.98 2.02 16.63
N ILE A 68 11.64 3.14 15.98
CA ILE A 68 11.17 3.15 14.60
C ILE A 68 12.33 2.79 13.67
N GLN A 69 12.40 1.53 13.24
CA GLN A 69 13.16 1.18 12.04
C GLN A 69 12.25 1.41 10.82
N ASN A 70 12.43 2.57 10.19
CA ASN A 70 11.84 2.85 8.89
C ASN A 70 12.60 2.07 7.82
N LEU A 71 11.88 1.48 6.88
CA LEU A 71 12.50 0.94 5.67
C LEU A 71 13.20 2.05 4.89
N SER A 72 14.40 1.79 4.42
CA SER A 72 15.01 2.61 3.36
C SER A 72 14.19 2.52 2.07
N TRP A 73 14.23 3.54 1.24
CA TRP A 73 13.60 3.53 -0.08
C TRP A 73 14.19 2.45 -0.97
N ARG A 74 15.48 2.13 -0.81
CA ARG A 74 16.10 0.97 -1.45
C ARG A 74 15.43 -0.36 -1.07
N GLU A 75 15.13 -0.56 0.22
CA GLU A 75 14.43 -1.76 0.70
C GLU A 75 13.00 -1.79 0.15
N VAL A 76 12.28 -0.66 0.15
CA VAL A 76 10.95 -0.55 -0.46
C VAL A 76 10.99 -0.97 -1.93
N ALA A 77 11.88 -0.37 -2.75
CA ALA A 77 12.02 -0.72 -4.15
C ALA A 77 12.32 -2.21 -4.37
N SER A 78 13.20 -2.79 -3.55
CA SER A 78 13.56 -4.21 -3.61
C SER A 78 12.38 -5.13 -3.27
N LEU A 79 11.61 -4.78 -2.24
CA LEU A 79 10.41 -5.51 -1.83
C LEU A 79 9.34 -5.47 -2.93
N LEU A 80 9.10 -4.30 -3.53
CA LEU A 80 8.13 -4.12 -4.62
C LEU A 80 8.47 -4.99 -5.83
N VAL A 81 9.72 -4.92 -6.32
CA VAL A 81 10.18 -5.71 -7.47
C VAL A 81 10.13 -7.20 -7.19
N LYS A 82 10.61 -7.63 -6.02
CA LYS A 82 10.59 -9.05 -5.61
C LYS A 82 9.15 -9.56 -5.50
N HIS A 83 8.24 -8.78 -4.91
CA HIS A 83 6.85 -9.17 -4.77
C HIS A 83 6.15 -9.26 -6.13
N ALA A 84 6.29 -8.26 -7.00
CA ALA A 84 5.68 -8.25 -8.33
C ALA A 84 6.04 -9.49 -9.16
N SER A 85 7.25 -10.04 -9.01
CA SER A 85 7.67 -11.26 -9.72
C SER A 85 6.95 -12.53 -9.29
N LYS A 86 6.34 -12.55 -8.10
CA LYS A 86 5.70 -13.74 -7.50
C LYS A 86 4.21 -13.55 -7.21
N CYS A 87 3.73 -12.32 -7.11
CA CYS A 87 2.33 -12.05 -6.78
C CYS A 87 1.42 -12.56 -7.89
N GLU A 88 0.37 -13.29 -7.57
CA GLU A 88 -0.58 -13.78 -8.57
C GLU A 88 -1.65 -12.73 -8.92
N ILE A 89 -1.91 -11.78 -8.01
CA ILE A 89 -2.92 -10.73 -8.16
C ILE A 89 -2.45 -9.67 -9.17
N LYS A 90 -3.17 -9.53 -10.28
CA LYS A 90 -2.82 -8.59 -11.35
C LYS A 90 -2.99 -7.15 -10.89
N THR A 91 -4.07 -6.87 -10.16
CA THR A 91 -4.34 -5.52 -9.62
C THR A 91 -3.25 -5.07 -8.64
N CYS A 92 -2.65 -5.99 -7.87
CA CYS A 92 -1.47 -5.70 -7.04
C CYS A 92 -0.22 -5.46 -7.89
N LYS A 93 0.09 -6.35 -8.84
CA LYS A 93 1.24 -6.20 -9.75
C LYS A 93 1.21 -4.86 -10.48
N ALA A 94 0.01 -4.44 -10.90
CA ALA A 94 -0.26 -3.23 -11.64
C ALA A 94 -0.88 -2.11 -10.78
N ALA A 95 -0.64 -2.11 -9.46
CA ALA A 95 -1.31 -1.19 -8.52
C ALA A 95 -1.35 0.26 -9.03
N ASN A 96 -0.22 0.77 -9.50
CA ASN A 96 -0.10 2.16 -9.95
C ASN A 96 -0.24 2.35 -11.46
N ALA A 97 -0.68 1.35 -12.22
CA ALA A 97 -0.81 1.47 -13.67
C ALA A 97 -1.78 2.59 -14.08
N CYS A 98 -2.78 2.87 -13.24
CA CYS A 98 -3.77 3.94 -13.45
C CYS A 98 -3.17 5.35 -13.40
N PHE A 99 -2.06 5.55 -12.66
CA PHE A 99 -1.44 6.86 -12.47
C PHE A 99 0.01 6.96 -12.95
N ALA A 100 0.56 5.88 -13.52
CA ALA A 100 1.98 5.78 -13.85
C ALA A 100 2.45 6.91 -14.78
N GLN A 101 1.67 7.26 -15.80
CA GLN A 101 2.02 8.35 -16.72
C GLN A 101 2.00 9.72 -16.02
N GLN A 102 1.00 9.98 -15.17
CA GLN A 102 0.95 11.24 -14.43
C GLN A 102 2.16 11.36 -13.49
N TYR A 103 2.48 10.32 -12.71
CA TYR A 103 3.62 10.33 -11.79
C TYR A 103 4.97 10.57 -12.49
N CYS A 104 5.14 10.07 -13.71
CA CYS A 104 6.35 10.31 -14.50
C CYS A 104 6.58 11.78 -14.82
N SER A 105 5.50 12.55 -15.01
CA SER A 105 5.54 13.96 -15.35
C SER A 105 5.68 14.87 -14.13
N MET A 106 5.44 14.35 -12.92
CA MET A 106 5.43 15.13 -11.69
C MET A 106 6.81 15.21 -11.02
N SER A 107 7.11 16.38 -10.46
CA SER A 107 8.19 16.53 -9.48
C SER A 107 7.71 16.09 -8.11
N ARG A 108 8.57 15.46 -7.31
CA ARG A 108 8.28 15.12 -5.91
C ARG A 108 7.91 16.35 -5.07
N SER A 109 8.44 17.53 -5.41
CA SER A 109 8.11 18.79 -4.72
C SER A 109 6.60 19.06 -4.68
N SER A 110 5.84 18.50 -5.63
CA SER A 110 4.37 18.56 -5.65
C SER A 110 3.68 17.99 -4.40
N ILE A 111 4.32 17.06 -3.68
CA ILE A 111 3.79 16.55 -2.39
C ILE A 111 3.75 17.66 -1.33
N TYR A 112 4.68 18.63 -1.40
CA TYR A 112 4.87 19.67 -0.40
C TYR A 112 4.26 21.01 -0.80
N GLU A 113 3.87 21.19 -2.07
CA GLU A 113 3.32 22.45 -2.55
C GLU A 113 1.89 22.63 -2.03
N PRO A 114 1.60 23.72 -1.30
CA PRO A 114 0.24 24.09 -0.97
C PRO A 114 -0.50 24.29 -2.29
N LEU A 115 -1.47 23.42 -2.55
CA LEU A 115 -2.27 23.51 -3.76
C LEU A 115 -3.03 24.85 -3.73
N THR A 116 -2.67 25.76 -4.65
CA THR A 116 -3.21 27.12 -4.74
C THR A 116 -4.70 27.17 -5.13
N SER A 117 -5.26 26.02 -5.52
CA SER A 117 -6.68 25.72 -5.68
C SER A 117 -6.86 24.25 -5.29
N PRO A 118 -7.95 23.83 -4.59
CA PRO A 118 -8.15 22.42 -4.30
C PRO A 118 -8.19 21.66 -5.63
N PRO A 119 -7.21 20.78 -5.92
CA PRO A 119 -7.28 19.95 -7.11
C PRO A 119 -8.43 18.98 -6.93
N ALA A 120 -8.96 18.46 -8.03
CA ALA A 120 -9.72 17.22 -7.97
C ALA A 120 -8.76 16.15 -7.44
N VAL A 121 -8.88 15.84 -6.14
CA VAL A 121 -8.14 14.74 -5.52
C VAL A 121 -8.84 13.47 -5.95
N GLU A 122 -8.12 12.65 -6.72
CA GLU A 122 -8.61 11.36 -7.15
C GLU A 122 -8.17 10.31 -6.14
N LEU A 123 -9.12 9.51 -5.65
CA LEU A 123 -8.80 8.35 -4.81
C LEU A 123 -8.26 7.22 -5.67
N HIS A 124 -7.28 6.49 -5.14
CA HIS A 124 -6.69 5.37 -5.86
C HIS A 124 -7.74 4.27 -6.14
N PRO A 125 -7.81 3.66 -7.33
CA PRO A 125 -8.84 2.64 -7.63
C PRO A 125 -8.87 1.47 -6.64
N LEU A 126 -7.70 1.01 -6.17
CA LEU A 126 -7.62 0.01 -5.10
C LEU A 126 -8.28 0.46 -3.79
N TYR A 127 -8.33 1.76 -3.50
CA TYR A 127 -9.06 2.30 -2.34
C TYR A 127 -10.56 1.98 -2.44
N PHE A 128 -11.17 2.13 -3.62
CA PHE A 128 -12.58 1.78 -3.85
C PHE A 128 -12.83 0.30 -3.67
N TYR A 129 -11.96 -0.51 -4.24
CA TYR A 129 -12.03 -1.96 -4.19
C TYR A 129 -11.94 -2.53 -2.76
N LEU A 130 -11.29 -1.81 -1.84
CA LEU A 130 -11.06 -2.26 -0.47
C LEU A 130 -12.07 -1.71 0.54
N HIS A 131 -12.73 -0.59 0.26
CA HIS A 131 -13.45 0.17 1.29
C HIS A 131 -14.90 0.52 0.96
N PHE A 132 -15.38 0.22 -0.26
CA PHE A 132 -16.75 0.54 -0.64
C PHE A 132 -17.39 -0.64 -1.37
N SER A 133 -18.46 -1.16 -0.79
CA SER A 133 -19.46 -1.92 -1.53
C SER A 133 -20.40 -0.93 -2.24
N GLU A 134 -20.90 -1.30 -3.43
CA GLU A 134 -21.98 -0.53 -4.07
C GLU A 134 -23.16 -0.46 -3.10
N THR A 135 -23.46 0.75 -2.61
CA THR A 135 -24.74 1.00 -1.97
C THR A 135 -25.84 0.89 -3.04
N ALA A 136 -26.98 0.32 -2.65
CA ALA A 136 -28.12 0.07 -3.53
C ALA A 136 -28.48 1.31 -4.38
N PRO A 137 -29.08 1.13 -5.58
CA PRO A 137 -29.34 2.20 -6.56
C PRO A 137 -30.08 3.45 -6.05
N ASP A 138 -30.77 3.33 -4.91
CA ASP A 138 -31.63 4.36 -4.34
C ASP A 138 -31.02 5.07 -3.10
N ALA A 139 -29.81 4.70 -2.68
CA ALA A 139 -29.12 5.39 -1.58
C ALA A 139 -28.41 6.65 -2.11
N PRO A 140 -28.47 7.80 -1.39
CA PRO A 140 -27.71 8.98 -1.78
C PRO A 140 -26.23 8.59 -1.89
N HIS A 141 -25.60 8.91 -3.03
CA HIS A 141 -24.21 8.61 -3.43
C HIS A 141 -23.15 9.25 -2.50
N ILE A 142 -23.29 9.11 -1.20
CA ILE A 142 -22.26 9.44 -0.24
C ILE A 142 -21.51 8.13 -0.02
N PRO A 143 -20.28 7.98 -0.52
CA PRO A 143 -19.43 6.84 -0.19
C PRO A 143 -19.11 6.94 1.31
N SER A 144 -19.99 6.39 2.15
CA SER A 144 -19.63 6.03 3.52
C SER A 144 -18.71 4.82 3.43
N PRO A 145 -17.57 4.80 4.13
CA PRO A 145 -16.78 3.58 4.24
C PRO A 145 -17.71 2.47 4.73
N ASP A 146 -17.77 1.37 4.00
CA ASP A 146 -18.49 0.20 4.48
C ASP A 146 -17.65 -0.38 5.63
N THR A 147 -18.14 -0.22 6.87
CA THR A 147 -17.45 -0.68 8.08
C THR A 147 -17.16 -2.17 8.00
N LEU A 148 -18.01 -2.94 7.31
CA LEU A 148 -17.72 -4.32 6.98
C LEU A 148 -16.60 -4.37 5.95
N ALA A 149 -16.66 -3.70 4.79
CA ALA A 149 -15.55 -3.69 3.83
C ALA A 149 -14.15 -3.37 4.43
N ILE A 150 -14.09 -2.47 5.43
CA ILE A 150 -12.86 -2.17 6.21
C ILE A 150 -12.34 -3.39 7.00
N LEU A 151 -13.25 -4.24 7.48
CA LEU A 151 -12.94 -5.53 8.12
C LEU A 151 -12.61 -6.64 7.10
N LEU A 152 -12.90 -6.41 5.82
CA LEU A 152 -12.84 -7.37 4.72
C LEU A 152 -11.67 -7.12 3.77
N THR A 153 -10.58 -6.49 4.23
CA THR A 153 -9.45 -6.04 3.38
C THR A 153 -8.56 -7.19 2.87
N HIS A 154 -9.16 -8.31 2.51
CA HIS A 154 -8.60 -9.28 1.61
C HIS A 154 -8.82 -8.78 0.20
N LEU A 155 -7.77 -8.71 -0.59
CA LEU A 155 -7.96 -8.61 -2.03
C LEU A 155 -8.62 -9.92 -2.48
N PRO A 156 -9.78 -9.91 -3.15
CA PRO A 156 -10.27 -11.06 -3.90
C PRO A 156 -9.14 -11.53 -4.80
N THR A 157 -8.61 -12.70 -4.49
CA THR A 157 -7.55 -13.26 -5.32
C THR A 157 -8.18 -14.17 -6.37
N PHE A 158 -9.49 -14.44 -6.34
CA PHE A 158 -10.22 -15.13 -7.40
C PHE A 158 -10.86 -14.13 -8.38
N PRO A 159 -10.80 -14.35 -9.71
CA PRO A 159 -10.24 -15.50 -10.43
C PRO A 159 -8.72 -15.41 -10.74
N GLU A 160 -7.98 -14.46 -10.15
CA GLU A 160 -6.61 -14.13 -10.57
C GLU A 160 -5.49 -15.01 -9.97
N CYS A 161 -5.78 -15.77 -8.92
CA CYS A 161 -4.83 -16.52 -8.10
C CYS A 161 -5.28 -17.99 -8.00
N LYS A 162 -4.32 -18.89 -8.23
CA LYS A 162 -4.53 -20.34 -8.24
C LYS A 162 -4.17 -20.98 -6.89
N THR A 163 -3.40 -20.30 -6.05
CA THR A 163 -2.76 -20.88 -4.85
C THR A 163 -3.32 -20.39 -3.52
N SER A 164 -3.95 -19.21 -3.46
CA SER A 164 -4.71 -18.72 -2.31
C SER A 164 -5.94 -17.99 -2.83
N GLN A 165 -7.14 -18.21 -2.28
CA GLN A 165 -8.40 -17.55 -2.69
C GLN A 165 -8.61 -16.16 -2.07
N TYR A 166 -7.83 -15.83 -1.03
CA TYR A 166 -7.87 -14.55 -0.33
C TYR A 166 -6.47 -14.20 0.16
N GLY A 167 -6.13 -12.91 0.18
CA GLY A 167 -4.85 -12.41 0.69
C GLY A 167 -5.03 -11.01 1.28
N PRO A 168 -4.69 -10.78 2.56
CA PRO A 168 -4.88 -9.47 3.16
C PRO A 168 -4.02 -8.41 2.45
N LEU A 169 -4.57 -7.22 2.21
CA LEU A 169 -3.87 -6.12 1.54
C LEU A 169 -2.47 -5.87 2.09
N CYS A 170 -2.33 -5.96 3.41
CA CYS A 170 -1.08 -5.70 4.12
C CYS A 170 0.05 -6.66 3.69
N VAL A 171 -0.22 -7.85 3.16
CA VAL A 171 0.82 -8.79 2.66
C VAL A 171 1.21 -8.54 1.20
N HIS A 172 0.61 -7.53 0.56
CA HIS A 172 0.86 -7.14 -0.81
C HIS A 172 1.63 -5.80 -0.85
N PRO A 173 2.98 -5.81 -0.83
CA PRO A 173 3.81 -4.60 -0.87
C PRO A 173 3.39 -3.58 -1.92
N ASN A 174 3.09 -4.00 -3.16
CA ASN A 174 2.73 -3.05 -4.22
C ASN A 174 1.43 -2.32 -3.88
N ALA A 175 0.39 -3.06 -3.49
CA ALA A 175 -0.88 -2.46 -3.10
C ALA A 175 -0.74 -1.64 -1.81
N SER A 176 0.02 -2.12 -0.83
CA SER A 176 0.25 -1.42 0.44
C SER A 176 1.03 -0.11 0.31
N CYS A 177 2.01 -0.08 -0.59
CA CYS A 177 2.86 1.09 -0.82
C CYS A 177 2.29 2.05 -1.87
N ALA A 178 1.26 1.67 -2.64
CA ALA A 178 0.62 2.59 -3.58
C ALA A 178 0.11 3.83 -2.85
N PHE A 179 0.24 5.01 -3.47
CA PHE A 179 -0.36 6.22 -2.90
C PHE A 179 -1.89 6.09 -2.87
N ALA A 180 -2.52 6.55 -1.79
CA ALA A 180 -3.97 6.50 -1.64
C ALA A 180 -4.70 7.53 -2.50
N THR A 181 -3.99 8.57 -2.95
CA THR A 181 -4.54 9.72 -3.68
C THR A 181 -3.64 10.11 -4.85
N PHE A 182 -4.24 10.71 -5.86
CA PHE A 182 -3.56 11.46 -6.89
C PHE A 182 -4.07 12.92 -6.91
N PRO A 183 -3.20 13.94 -6.81
CA PRO A 183 -1.78 13.83 -6.46
C PRO A 183 -1.58 13.27 -5.03
N PRO A 184 -0.40 12.74 -4.68
CA PRO A 184 -0.17 12.14 -3.37
C PRO A 184 -0.23 13.20 -2.26
N MET A 185 -1.12 12.98 -1.30
CA MET A 185 -1.28 13.87 -0.16
C MET A 185 -0.49 13.38 1.05
N GLN A 186 0.13 14.29 1.80
CA GLN A 186 0.73 13.96 3.09
C GLN A 186 -0.29 13.78 4.21
N THR A 187 -1.48 14.35 4.03
CA THR A 187 -2.55 14.31 5.02
C THR A 187 -3.87 14.09 4.33
N ILE A 188 -4.60 13.06 4.75
CA ILE A 188 -5.97 12.78 4.30
C ILE A 188 -6.87 12.93 5.52
N SER A 189 -7.94 13.70 5.40
CA SER A 189 -8.95 13.90 6.45
C SER A 189 -10.29 13.41 5.96
N PHE A 190 -10.87 12.45 6.66
CA PHE A 190 -12.22 11.96 6.43
C PHE A 190 -13.19 12.74 7.30
N GLN A 191 -14.28 13.19 6.69
CA GLN A 191 -15.29 14.03 7.33
C GLN A 191 -16.63 13.31 7.35
N ASP A 192 -17.40 13.50 8.41
CA ASP A 192 -18.76 12.99 8.51
C ASP A 192 -19.73 13.83 7.65
N MET A 193 -21.01 13.48 7.68
CA MET A 193 -22.07 14.21 6.96
C MET A 193 -22.23 15.67 7.39
N HIS A 194 -21.65 16.07 8.52
CA HIS A 194 -21.66 17.43 9.06
C HIS A 194 -20.36 18.19 8.78
N GLY A 195 -19.41 17.57 8.07
CA GLY A 195 -18.09 18.15 7.78
C GLY A 195 -17.09 18.05 8.93
N ALA A 196 -17.43 17.37 10.03
CA ALA A 196 -16.52 17.19 11.15
C ALA A 196 -15.51 16.07 10.84
N PRO A 197 -14.19 16.30 11.02
CA PRO A 197 -13.20 15.27 10.75
C PRO A 197 -13.27 14.15 11.79
N PHE A 198 -13.58 12.93 11.35
CA PHE A 198 -13.61 11.74 12.24
C PHE A 198 -12.34 10.90 12.12
N LEU A 199 -11.58 11.04 11.04
CA LEU A 199 -10.30 10.36 10.86
C LEU A 199 -9.30 11.23 10.11
N LYS A 200 -8.05 11.20 10.55
CA LYS A 200 -6.95 11.92 9.90
C LYS A 200 -5.73 11.01 9.79
N VAL A 201 -5.23 10.85 8.58
CA VAL A 201 -4.04 10.06 8.26
C VAL A 201 -2.93 11.00 7.87
N HIS A 202 -1.72 10.81 8.41
CA HIS A 202 -0.57 11.65 8.09
C HIS A 202 0.69 10.83 7.79
N ASN A 203 1.25 11.03 6.60
CA ASN A 203 2.52 10.48 6.17
C ASN A 203 3.35 11.54 5.40
N PRO A 204 4.54 11.96 5.90
CA PRO A 204 5.37 12.96 5.23
C PRO A 204 5.89 12.52 3.86
N ASP A 205 5.94 11.21 3.61
CA ASP A 205 6.33 10.63 2.33
C ASP A 205 5.15 10.48 1.35
N GLY A 206 3.94 10.90 1.75
CA GLY A 206 2.68 10.69 1.04
C GLY A 206 1.90 9.50 1.59
N CYS A 207 0.62 9.69 1.92
CA CYS A 207 -0.25 8.66 2.47
C CYS A 207 -0.41 7.51 1.47
N THR A 208 -0.07 6.30 1.93
CA THR A 208 -0.26 5.08 1.14
C THR A 208 -1.61 4.45 1.45
N ILE A 209 -2.03 3.50 0.61
CA ILE A 209 -3.23 2.71 0.87
C ILE A 209 -3.12 2.00 2.23
N LEU A 210 -1.96 1.45 2.58
CA LEU A 210 -1.80 0.79 3.89
C LEU A 210 -1.96 1.75 5.07
N ASP A 211 -1.49 3.00 4.96
CA ASP A 211 -1.67 4.00 6.01
C ASP A 211 -3.15 4.28 6.26
N VAL A 212 -3.91 4.43 5.17
CA VAL A 212 -5.36 4.70 5.22
C VAL A 212 -6.12 3.48 5.72
N ASN A 213 -5.83 2.30 5.18
CA ASN A 213 -6.42 1.03 5.59
C ASN A 213 -6.30 0.82 7.10
N ARG A 214 -5.08 1.02 7.62
CA ARG A 214 -4.78 0.96 9.05
C ARG A 214 -5.64 1.92 9.85
N ALA A 215 -5.63 3.19 9.47
CA ALA A 215 -6.37 4.23 10.17
C ALA A 215 -7.88 3.92 10.19
N LEU A 216 -8.43 3.38 9.10
CA LEU A 216 -9.82 2.90 9.03
C LEU A 216 -10.06 1.70 9.95
N CYS A 217 -9.14 0.73 10.02
CA CYS A 217 -9.26 -0.39 10.97
C CYS A 217 -9.31 0.08 12.43
N ASP A 218 -8.65 1.20 12.78
CA ASP A 218 -8.68 1.75 14.14
C ASP A 218 -10.04 2.40 14.48
N LEU A 219 -10.85 2.72 13.47
CA LEU A 219 -12.18 3.28 13.67
C LEU A 219 -13.22 2.21 13.98
N VAL A 220 -13.00 0.95 13.58
CA VAL A 220 -14.01 -0.11 13.69
C VAL A 220 -14.46 -0.22 15.16
N PRO A 221 -15.74 0.09 15.44
CA PRO A 221 -16.33 -0.17 16.75
C PRO A 221 -16.13 -1.63 17.17
N ARG A 222 -15.70 -1.82 18.42
CA ARG A 222 -15.67 -3.14 19.08
C ARG A 222 -17.04 -3.53 19.64
N ASP A 223 -18.12 -3.07 19.01
CA ASP A 223 -19.44 -3.52 19.40
C ASP A 223 -19.64 -4.98 18.95
N LEU A 224 -20.55 -5.68 19.63
CA LEU A 224 -20.76 -7.10 19.43
C LEU A 224 -21.25 -7.40 18.00
N GLU A 225 -22.07 -6.53 17.43
CA GLU A 225 -22.69 -6.70 16.11
C GLU A 225 -21.64 -6.68 14.99
N GLN A 226 -20.72 -5.72 15.01
CA GLN A 226 -19.66 -5.65 14.00
C GLN A 226 -18.62 -6.75 14.17
N MET A 227 -18.36 -7.17 15.41
CA MET A 227 -17.51 -8.33 15.67
C MET A 227 -18.15 -9.62 15.15
N GLU A 228 -19.46 -9.82 15.35
CA GLU A 228 -20.20 -10.95 14.80
C GLU A 228 -20.18 -10.96 13.26
N ALA A 229 -20.36 -9.81 12.63
CA ALA A 229 -20.30 -9.68 11.17
C ALA A 229 -18.89 -9.97 10.63
N ALA A 230 -17.83 -9.47 11.28
CA ALA A 230 -16.45 -9.81 10.94
C ALA A 230 -16.22 -11.33 11.03
N LEU A 231 -16.60 -11.94 12.16
CA LEU A 231 -16.46 -13.37 12.39
C LEU A 231 -17.25 -14.19 11.36
N ALA A 232 -18.46 -13.77 10.99
CA ALA A 232 -19.26 -14.41 9.97
C ALA A 232 -18.53 -14.45 8.62
N HIS A 233 -17.91 -13.34 8.21
CA HIS A 233 -17.10 -13.33 7.00
C HIS A 233 -15.89 -14.24 7.08
N TYR A 234 -15.12 -14.21 8.17
CA TYR A 234 -13.96 -15.09 8.31
C TYR A 234 -14.34 -16.57 8.32
N ARG A 235 -15.53 -16.91 8.82
CA ARG A 235 -16.10 -18.27 8.71
C ARG A 235 -16.44 -18.63 7.26
N GLU A 236 -16.95 -17.70 6.48
CA GLU A 236 -17.17 -17.89 5.04
C GLU A 236 -15.84 -18.06 4.28
N LEU A 237 -14.82 -17.26 4.58
CA LEU A 237 -13.48 -17.41 4.04
C LEU A 237 -12.86 -18.78 4.41
N LEU A 238 -13.00 -19.18 5.67
CA LEU A 238 -12.58 -20.50 6.13
C LEU A 238 -13.28 -21.61 5.33
N PHE A 239 -14.61 -21.53 5.21
CA PHE A 239 -15.42 -22.50 4.48
C PHE A 239 -15.01 -22.60 3.02
N THR A 240 -14.85 -21.47 2.34
CA THR A 240 -14.48 -21.42 0.91
C THR A 240 -13.03 -21.85 0.67
N SER A 241 -12.13 -21.59 1.61
CA SER A 241 -10.71 -21.97 1.50
C SER A 241 -10.43 -23.48 1.53
N GLY A 242 -11.36 -24.28 2.06
CA GLY A 242 -11.18 -25.72 2.28
C GLY A 242 -10.13 -26.10 3.33
N LYS A 243 -9.63 -25.13 4.12
CA LYS A 243 -8.66 -25.35 5.20
C LYS A 243 -9.38 -25.77 6.49
N THR A 244 -8.66 -26.45 7.38
CA THR A 244 -9.11 -26.58 8.78
C THR A 244 -8.99 -25.24 9.50
N LEU A 245 -9.74 -25.07 10.60
CA LEU A 245 -9.68 -23.86 11.42
C LEU A 245 -8.23 -23.57 11.90
N THR A 246 -7.50 -24.60 12.36
CA THR A 246 -6.09 -24.46 12.76
C THR A 246 -5.20 -24.02 11.60
N GLN A 247 -5.35 -24.62 10.42
CA GLN A 247 -4.57 -24.24 9.23
C GLN A 247 -4.85 -22.80 8.79
N PHE A 248 -6.12 -22.38 8.88
CA PHE A 248 -6.55 -21.03 8.54
C PHE A 248 -6.01 -20.00 9.55
N ALA A 249 -6.16 -20.29 10.85
CA ALA A 249 -5.59 -19.50 11.94
C ALA A 249 -4.06 -19.36 11.81
N GLU A 250 -3.35 -20.44 11.50
CA GLU A 250 -1.91 -20.40 11.21
C GLU A 250 -1.56 -19.56 9.98
N CYS A 251 -2.38 -19.58 8.93
CA CYS A 251 -2.14 -18.75 7.75
C CYS A 251 -2.28 -17.27 8.10
N ILE A 252 -3.38 -16.89 8.74
CA ILE A 252 -3.63 -15.47 8.99
C ILE A 252 -2.73 -14.91 10.10
N SER A 253 -2.35 -15.72 11.10
CA SER A 253 -1.39 -15.30 12.13
C SER A 253 0.03 -15.06 11.58
N ARG A 254 0.39 -15.66 10.45
CA ARG A 254 1.63 -15.36 9.71
C ARG A 254 1.50 -14.11 8.84
N ASP A 255 0.29 -13.70 8.49
CA ASP A 255 0.00 -12.56 7.63
C ASP A 255 -0.02 -11.24 8.42
N LYS A 256 1.09 -10.94 9.10
CA LYS A 256 1.30 -9.67 9.84
C LYS A 256 1.57 -8.45 8.94
N GLY A 257 1.29 -8.60 7.65
CA GLY A 257 1.66 -7.66 6.61
C GLY A 257 3.17 -7.62 6.32
N PHE A 258 3.56 -6.93 5.25
CA PHE A 258 4.96 -6.90 4.79
C PHE A 258 5.90 -6.10 5.72
N LEU A 259 5.32 -5.31 6.62
CA LEU A 259 6.03 -4.57 7.68
C LEU A 259 6.01 -5.29 9.04
N ASP A 260 5.38 -6.47 9.12
CA ASP A 260 5.29 -7.31 10.32
C ASP A 260 4.66 -6.61 11.54
N ASP A 261 3.77 -5.66 11.30
CA ASP A 261 3.18 -4.76 12.28
C ASP A 261 1.67 -4.55 12.06
N HIS A 262 1.04 -5.41 11.25
CA HIS A 262 -0.40 -5.45 11.08
C HIS A 262 -0.98 -6.63 11.84
N GLU A 263 -1.96 -6.35 12.69
CA GLU A 263 -2.74 -7.37 13.38
C GLU A 263 -4.22 -7.03 13.17
N TYR A 264 -4.97 -8.01 12.68
CA TYR A 264 -6.41 -7.84 12.56
C TYR A 264 -7.07 -8.11 13.92
N PRO A 265 -7.93 -7.19 14.43
CA PRO A 265 -8.43 -7.25 15.80
C PRO A 265 -9.18 -8.54 16.18
N PHE A 266 -9.88 -9.16 15.23
CA PHE A 266 -10.73 -10.34 15.43
C PHE A 266 -9.97 -11.68 15.32
N LEU A 267 -8.67 -11.66 14.97
CA LEU A 267 -7.90 -12.90 14.84
C LEU A 267 -7.76 -13.65 16.15
N GLN A 268 -7.58 -12.91 17.25
CA GLN A 268 -7.47 -13.49 18.58
C GLN A 268 -8.75 -14.26 18.94
N GLU A 269 -9.91 -13.74 18.54
CA GLU A 269 -11.22 -14.36 18.78
C GLU A 269 -11.46 -15.61 17.91
N LEU A 270 -11.04 -15.57 16.65
CA LEU A 270 -11.04 -16.75 15.77
C LEU A 270 -10.12 -17.87 16.28
N VAL A 271 -8.92 -17.50 16.75
CA VAL A 271 -7.95 -18.45 17.33
C VAL A 271 -8.46 -19.02 18.65
N ALA A 272 -9.14 -18.22 19.48
CA ALA A 272 -9.72 -18.69 20.75
C ALA A 272 -10.87 -19.69 20.57
N GLN A 273 -11.52 -19.70 19.39
CA GLN A 273 -12.58 -20.65 19.03
C GLN A 273 -12.03 -21.97 18.43
N ALA A 274 -10.72 -22.09 18.24
CA ALA A 274 -10.05 -23.27 17.66
C ALA A 274 -9.55 -24.26 18.71
#